data_AF-A0AAV8XRN0-F1
#
_entry.id   AF-A0AAV8XRN0-F1
#
_cell.length_a   1.000
_cell.length_b   1.000
_cell.length_c   1.000
_cell.angle_alpha   90.00
_cell.angle_beta   90.00
_cell.angle_gamma   90.00
#
_symmetry.space_group_name_H-M   'P 1'
#
loop_
_entity.id
_entity.type
_entity.pdbx_description
1 polymer ?
#
loop_
_entity_poly.entity_id
_entity_poly.type
_entity_poly.pdbx_seq_one_letter_code
_entity_poly.pdbx_strand_id
1 'polypeptide(L)'
;MSDLSTEIETSASSLSDSAEELEELLEDRVRPKNENYFNQTIPQYNAQEFLEHFRISRHVANSIAEEFQNSDYYKRQAGCYGKLSALNQTYIFLWFVGHQTASFRDVADRQNGFPGVLGVIDGTYIKIDKPSDDPDSYINRKGFYSIQVQLLCDHQLKIRDVFIGYPGSVHDSRVFRSSPLCQSLPEKCHDLYILGDSGYPLLPNLLTPFKDRGQLTRAQSNYNVKLSKNRYLIEHCIGLLKQKFRLFHVKLRSIISIAHLIRACCVLHNMALLDDFHYEENENQIKRVFPVLNMDENDPDEEPEDRNGIHIRNRVVNILRQ
;
A
#
# COMPACT_ATOMS: atom_id res chain seq x y z
N MET A 1 -5.71 4.74 -53.22
CA MET A 1 -6.20 3.37 -52.95
C MET A 1 -5.20 2.46 -53.64
N SER A 2 -4.25 1.82 -52.97
CA SER A 2 -4.33 1.10 -51.70
C SER A 2 -2.93 0.97 -51.07
N ASP A 3 -2.67 1.70 -49.98
CA ASP A 3 -1.57 1.47 -49.03
C ASP A 3 -2.20 1.39 -47.64
N LEU A 4 -3.02 0.37 -47.41
CA LEU A 4 -3.65 0.12 -46.10
C LEU A 4 -3.41 -1.31 -45.60
N SER A 5 -2.68 -2.13 -46.37
CA SER A 5 -2.45 -3.55 -46.07
C SER A 5 -1.17 -3.78 -45.28
N THR A 6 -0.15 -2.93 -45.46
CA THR A 6 1.22 -3.16 -44.95
C THR A 6 1.45 -2.66 -43.52
N GLU A 7 0.62 -1.74 -43.02
CA GLU A 7 0.71 -1.22 -41.64
C GLU A 7 -0.02 -2.11 -40.60
N ILE A 8 -0.88 -3.02 -41.06
CA ILE A 8 -1.61 -3.94 -40.18
C ILE A 8 -0.75 -5.16 -39.82
N GLU A 9 0.12 -5.64 -40.72
CA GLU A 9 0.99 -6.79 -40.45
C GLU A 9 2.17 -6.47 -39.53
N THR A 10 2.68 -5.24 -39.55
CA THR A 10 3.81 -4.82 -38.69
C THR A 10 3.38 -4.58 -37.24
N SER A 11 2.15 -4.10 -37.01
CA SER A 11 1.60 -3.91 -35.67
C SER A 11 1.16 -5.22 -35.00
N ALA A 12 0.82 -6.25 -35.78
CA ALA A 12 0.50 -7.58 -35.26
C ALA A 12 1.73 -8.30 -34.69
N SER A 13 2.92 -8.14 -35.29
CA SER A 13 4.16 -8.79 -34.78
C SER A 13 4.67 -8.18 -33.47
N SER A 14 4.47 -6.88 -33.24
CA SER A 14 4.87 -6.22 -31.97
C SER A 14 3.93 -6.53 -30.80
N LEU A 15 2.72 -7.02 -31.09
CA LEU A 15 1.74 -7.43 -30.09
C LEU A 15 1.92 -8.89 -29.65
N SER A 16 2.54 -9.75 -30.47
CA SER A 16 2.86 -11.12 -30.08
C SER A 16 4.07 -11.19 -29.14
N ASP A 17 5.13 -10.41 -29.39
CA ASP A 17 6.31 -10.35 -28.52
C ASP A 17 5.96 -9.86 -27.10
N SER A 18 5.03 -8.91 -26.99
CA SER A 18 4.59 -8.37 -25.70
C SER A 18 3.57 -9.26 -24.98
N ALA A 19 2.90 -10.16 -25.70
CA ALA A 19 2.05 -11.19 -25.12
C ALA A 19 2.89 -12.36 -24.60
N GLU A 20 3.92 -12.79 -25.34
CA GLU A 20 4.88 -13.80 -24.88
C GLU A 20 5.68 -13.33 -23.65
N GLU A 21 6.10 -12.05 -23.58
CA GLU A 21 6.72 -11.47 -22.37
C GLU A 21 5.76 -11.40 -21.16
N LEU A 22 4.45 -11.21 -21.41
CA LEU A 22 3.44 -11.24 -20.34
C LEU A 22 3.10 -12.67 -19.90
N GLU A 23 3.13 -13.63 -20.81
CA GLU A 23 2.90 -15.05 -20.55
C GLU A 23 4.08 -15.63 -19.76
N GLU A 24 5.32 -15.19 -20.02
CA GLU A 24 6.52 -15.49 -19.22
C GLU A 24 6.48 -14.85 -17.80
N LEU A 25 5.74 -13.75 -17.63
CA LEU A 25 5.46 -13.13 -16.32
C LEU A 25 4.30 -13.79 -15.56
N LEU A 26 3.42 -14.51 -16.27
CA LEU A 26 2.25 -15.23 -15.76
C LEU A 26 2.45 -16.74 -15.63
N GLU A 27 3.55 -17.29 -16.16
CA GLU A 27 4.00 -18.61 -15.77
C GLU A 27 4.07 -18.63 -14.25
N ASP A 28 3.27 -19.52 -13.65
CA ASP A 28 3.28 -19.83 -12.22
C ASP A 28 4.75 -19.93 -11.80
N ARG A 29 5.29 -18.85 -11.22
CA ARG A 29 6.59 -18.90 -10.57
C ARG A 29 6.36 -19.84 -9.41
N VAL A 30 6.59 -21.13 -9.65
CA VAL A 30 6.65 -22.16 -8.63
C VAL A 30 7.61 -21.59 -7.62
N ARG A 31 7.05 -21.04 -6.52
CA ARG A 31 7.86 -20.38 -5.51
C ARG A 31 8.88 -21.41 -5.10
N PRO A 32 10.19 -21.17 -5.31
CA PRO A 32 11.18 -22.18 -5.02
C PRO A 32 11.00 -22.57 -3.56
N LYS A 33 10.48 -23.77 -3.33
CA LYS A 33 10.27 -24.28 -1.99
C LYS A 33 11.66 -24.53 -1.44
N ASN A 34 12.04 -23.79 -0.41
CA ASN A 34 13.23 -24.14 0.34
C ASN A 34 12.89 -25.39 1.18
N GLU A 35 13.07 -26.56 0.58
CA GLU A 35 12.74 -27.86 1.19
C GLU A 35 13.50 -28.10 2.51
N ASN A 36 14.63 -27.40 2.71
CA ASN A 36 15.52 -27.57 3.86
C ASN A 36 15.55 -26.36 4.80
N TYR A 37 14.56 -25.46 4.74
CA TYR A 37 14.54 -24.22 5.51
C TYR A 37 14.80 -24.41 7.01
N PHE A 38 14.15 -25.41 7.62
CA PHE A 38 14.30 -25.70 9.06
C PHE A 38 15.68 -26.25 9.43
N ASN A 39 16.25 -27.10 8.58
CA ASN A 39 17.45 -27.87 8.91
C ASN A 39 18.75 -27.18 8.46
N GLN A 40 18.67 -26.25 7.50
CA GLN A 40 19.84 -25.62 6.90
C GLN A 40 19.80 -24.09 7.01
N THR A 41 18.64 -23.46 6.82
CA THR A 41 18.55 -21.99 6.82
C THR A 41 18.46 -21.41 8.23
N ILE A 42 17.51 -21.87 9.06
CA ILE A 42 17.34 -21.36 10.43
C ILE A 42 18.62 -21.50 11.29
N PRO A 43 19.39 -22.59 11.23
CA PRO A 43 20.63 -22.71 12.00
C PRO A 43 21.72 -21.70 11.60
N GLN A 44 21.70 -21.20 10.37
CA GLN A 44 22.68 -20.23 9.86
C GLN A 44 22.40 -18.80 10.30
N TYR A 45 21.17 -18.49 10.73
CA TYR A 45 20.83 -17.14 11.18
C TYR A 45 21.65 -16.72 12.41
N ASN A 46 22.28 -15.56 12.29
CA ASN A 46 22.88 -14.89 13.44
C ASN A 46 21.80 -14.41 14.43
N ALA A 47 22.20 -13.91 15.60
CA ALA A 47 21.25 -13.53 16.66
C ALA A 47 20.28 -12.42 16.23
N GLN A 48 20.75 -11.47 15.43
CA GLN A 48 19.93 -10.38 14.91
C GLN A 48 18.96 -10.88 13.84
N GLU A 49 19.45 -11.64 12.85
CA GLU A 49 18.61 -12.25 11.81
C GLU A 49 17.51 -13.14 12.42
N PHE A 50 17.84 -13.92 13.44
CA PHE A 50 16.85 -14.75 14.11
C PHE A 50 15.79 -13.89 14.80
N LEU A 51 16.19 -12.83 15.52
CA LEU A 51 15.25 -11.91 16.15
C LEU A 51 14.37 -11.19 15.11
N GLU A 52 14.95 -10.85 13.95
CA GLU A 52 14.24 -10.24 12.83
C GLU A 52 13.22 -11.18 12.17
N HIS A 53 13.44 -12.49 12.17
CA HIS A 53 12.48 -13.44 11.61
C HIS A 53 11.44 -13.92 12.63
N PHE A 54 11.83 -14.13 13.89
CA PHE A 54 10.98 -14.81 14.88
C PHE A 54 10.48 -13.87 16.00
N ARG A 55 10.91 -12.60 16.01
CA ARG A 55 10.53 -11.53 16.97
C ARG A 55 10.89 -11.80 18.44
N ILE A 56 11.50 -12.95 18.71
CA ILE A 56 12.03 -13.35 20.02
C ILE A 56 13.40 -13.98 19.83
N SER A 57 14.21 -14.01 20.88
CA SER A 57 15.53 -14.61 20.82
C SER A 57 15.44 -16.13 20.60
N ARG A 58 16.47 -16.71 19.96
CA ARG A 58 16.56 -18.15 19.73
C ARG A 58 16.47 -18.96 21.02
N HIS A 59 17.04 -18.43 22.10
CA HIS A 59 16.97 -19.06 23.42
C HIS A 59 15.52 -19.18 23.90
N VAL A 60 14.75 -18.08 23.86
CA VAL A 60 13.34 -18.07 24.29
C VAL A 60 12.48 -18.95 23.37
N ALA A 61 12.71 -18.91 22.06
CA ALA A 61 12.01 -19.77 21.10
C ALA A 61 12.23 -21.27 21.40
N ASN A 62 13.45 -21.65 21.79
CA ASN A 62 13.78 -23.02 22.17
C ASN A 62 13.14 -23.42 23.51
N SER A 63 13.14 -22.52 24.51
CA SER A 63 12.46 -22.77 25.78
C SER A 63 10.96 -23.00 25.59
N ILE A 64 10.31 -22.21 24.73
CA ILE A 64 8.89 -22.41 24.37
C ILE A 64 8.70 -23.77 23.67
N ALA A 65 9.62 -24.17 22.80
CA ALA A 65 9.56 -25.47 22.14
C ALA A 65 9.71 -26.64 23.13
N GLU A 66 10.58 -26.51 24.13
CA GLU A 66 10.76 -27.52 25.19
C GLU A 66 9.51 -27.63 26.08
N GLU A 67 8.93 -26.50 26.49
CA GLU A 67 7.65 -26.48 27.22
C GLU A 67 6.51 -27.08 26.39
N PHE A 68 6.44 -26.72 25.10
CA PHE A 68 5.46 -27.27 24.18
C PHE A 68 5.62 -28.78 24.00
N GLN A 69 6.85 -29.27 23.86
CA GLN A 69 7.16 -30.71 23.76
C GLN A 69 6.67 -31.50 24.99
N ASN A 70 6.77 -30.90 26.17
CA ASN A 70 6.36 -31.50 27.43
C ASN A 70 4.86 -31.40 27.71
N SER A 71 4.14 -30.56 26.96
CA SER A 71 2.70 -30.36 27.12
C SER A 71 1.88 -31.62 26.78
N ASP A 72 0.77 -31.81 27.48
CA ASP A 72 -0.18 -32.88 27.18
C ASP A 72 -0.84 -32.70 25.81
N TYR A 73 -0.85 -31.47 25.28
CA TYR A 73 -1.33 -31.18 23.94
C TYR A 73 -0.44 -31.82 22.88
N TYR A 74 0.87 -31.53 22.91
CA TYR A 74 1.82 -32.10 21.96
C TYR A 74 1.90 -33.62 22.10
N LYS A 75 1.87 -34.16 23.34
CA LYS A 75 1.89 -35.61 23.59
C LYS A 75 0.69 -36.33 22.95
N ARG A 76 -0.51 -35.73 22.98
CA ARG A 76 -1.76 -36.31 22.45
C ARG A 76 -1.95 -36.07 20.94
N GLN A 77 -1.15 -35.23 20.31
CA GLN A 77 -1.28 -34.91 18.89
C GLN A 77 -0.94 -36.13 18.01
N ALA A 78 -1.92 -36.58 17.22
CA ALA A 78 -1.77 -37.61 16.18
C ALA A 78 -2.30 -37.04 14.86
N GLY A 79 -1.42 -36.87 13.87
CA GLY A 79 -1.76 -36.33 12.55
C GLY A 79 -1.49 -37.36 11.45
N CYS A 80 -2.26 -37.28 10.36
CA CYS A 80 -2.19 -38.18 9.21
C CYS A 80 -0.89 -38.06 8.37
N TYR A 81 -0.10 -37.00 8.58
CA TYR A 81 1.15 -36.73 7.84
C TYR A 81 2.41 -36.90 8.70
N GLY A 82 2.30 -37.58 9.84
CA GLY A 82 3.39 -37.74 10.81
C GLY A 82 3.48 -36.58 11.81
N LYS A 83 4.26 -36.78 12.88
CA LYS A 83 4.40 -35.82 13.99
C LYS A 83 5.63 -34.96 13.77
N LEU A 84 5.43 -33.70 13.34
CA LEU A 84 6.49 -32.70 13.32
C LEU A 84 7.04 -32.49 14.74
N SER A 85 8.36 -32.27 14.86
CA SER A 85 8.99 -31.97 16.14
C SER A 85 8.37 -30.72 16.77
N ALA A 86 8.33 -30.69 18.11
CA ALA A 86 7.85 -29.53 18.85
C ALA A 86 8.58 -28.25 18.42
N LEU A 87 9.90 -28.34 18.23
CA LEU A 87 10.74 -27.26 17.72
C LEU A 87 10.26 -26.72 16.36
N ASN A 88 10.00 -27.61 15.39
CA ASN A 88 9.54 -27.18 14.08
C ASN A 88 8.14 -26.57 14.14
N GLN A 89 7.24 -27.14 14.94
CA GLN A 89 5.89 -26.58 15.13
C GLN A 89 5.96 -25.18 15.80
N THR A 90 6.80 -25.02 16.81
CA THR A 90 7.04 -23.73 17.47
C THR A 90 7.66 -22.73 16.50
N TYR A 91 8.64 -23.11 15.68
CA TYR A 91 9.23 -22.22 14.68
C TYR A 91 8.24 -21.87 13.56
N ILE A 92 7.41 -22.82 13.10
CA ILE A 92 6.33 -22.53 12.15
C ILE A 92 5.37 -21.52 12.75
N PHE A 93 4.94 -21.71 14.00
CA PHE A 93 4.04 -20.80 14.68
C PHE A 93 4.67 -19.42 14.92
N LEU A 94 5.92 -19.35 15.38
CA LEU A 94 6.62 -18.08 15.61
C LEU A 94 6.93 -17.35 14.31
N TRP A 95 7.31 -18.08 13.26
CA TRP A 95 7.45 -17.52 11.93
C TRP A 95 6.11 -16.99 11.42
N PHE A 96 5.05 -17.79 11.55
CA PHE A 96 3.68 -17.39 11.24
C PHE A 96 3.26 -16.14 12.02
N VAL A 97 3.44 -16.09 13.34
CA VAL A 97 3.04 -14.92 14.12
C VAL A 97 3.95 -13.72 13.81
N GLY A 98 5.24 -13.94 13.58
CA GLY A 98 6.21 -12.89 13.24
C GLY A 98 6.05 -12.28 11.84
N HIS A 99 5.35 -12.97 10.92
CA HIS A 99 5.16 -12.57 9.52
C HIS A 99 3.68 -12.41 9.09
N GLN A 100 2.73 -13.13 9.70
CA GLN A 100 1.28 -13.04 9.38
C GLN A 100 0.63 -11.80 10.00
N THR A 101 1.19 -11.23 11.07
CA THR A 101 1.05 -9.80 11.33
C THR A 101 2.04 -9.09 10.41
N ALA A 102 1.65 -8.91 9.14
CA ALA A 102 2.47 -8.29 8.08
C ALA A 102 3.43 -7.26 8.67
N SER A 103 4.69 -7.65 8.83
CA SER A 103 5.69 -6.70 9.31
C SER A 103 5.74 -5.60 8.27
N PHE A 104 5.79 -4.35 8.69
CA PHE A 104 5.98 -3.20 7.82
C PHE A 104 7.11 -3.46 6.80
N ARG A 105 8.11 -4.27 7.15
CA ARG A 105 9.19 -4.72 6.26
C ARG A 105 8.76 -5.69 5.14
N ASP A 106 7.88 -6.66 5.43
CA ASP A 106 7.33 -7.56 4.40
C ASP A 106 6.44 -6.80 3.41
N VAL A 107 5.82 -5.71 3.86
CA VAL A 107 5.09 -4.77 3.00
C VAL A 107 6.06 -3.95 2.13
N ALA A 108 7.18 -3.50 2.71
CA ALA A 108 8.20 -2.70 2.04
C ALA A 108 8.91 -3.41 0.89
N ASP A 109 9.14 -4.71 1.00
CA ASP A 109 9.90 -5.48 -0.01
C ASP A 109 9.06 -5.87 -1.24
N ARG A 110 7.74 -5.62 -1.23
CA ARG A 110 6.79 -6.12 -2.26
C ARG A 110 6.16 -5.03 -3.12
N GLN A 111 6.58 -3.77 -2.97
CA GLN A 111 5.97 -2.62 -3.63
C GLN A 111 6.63 -2.32 -4.97
N ASN A 112 6.21 -3.00 -6.05
CA ASN A 112 6.51 -2.71 -7.47
C ASN A 112 7.93 -2.15 -7.78
N GLY A 113 8.98 -2.67 -7.13
CA GLY A 113 10.36 -2.22 -7.31
C GLY A 113 10.71 -0.85 -6.71
N PHE A 114 9.88 -0.29 -5.82
CA PHE A 114 10.16 0.89 -5.02
C PHE A 114 10.55 0.44 -3.60
N PRO A 115 11.82 0.58 -3.21
CA PRO A 115 12.31 0.00 -1.95
C PRO A 115 11.65 0.67 -0.76
N GLY A 116 11.49 -0.02 0.37
CA GLY A 116 11.21 0.64 1.66
C GLY A 116 9.79 1.18 1.87
N VAL A 117 8.81 0.82 1.03
CA VAL A 117 7.46 1.43 1.04
C VAL A 117 6.47 0.68 1.93
N LEU A 118 5.99 1.31 3.01
CA LEU A 118 5.01 0.72 3.91
C LEU A 118 3.58 0.75 3.41
N GLY A 119 3.30 1.63 2.47
CA GLY A 119 1.96 1.87 2.00
C GLY A 119 1.88 3.19 1.27
N VAL A 120 0.70 3.44 0.74
CA VAL A 120 0.43 4.61 -0.08
C VAL A 120 -0.78 5.33 0.50
N ILE A 121 -0.64 6.64 0.67
CA ILE A 121 -1.65 7.52 1.24
C ILE A 121 -2.31 8.34 0.14
N ASP A 122 -3.63 8.49 0.23
CA ASP A 122 -4.37 9.41 -0.63
C ASP A 122 -5.64 9.93 0.05
N GLY A 123 -6.10 11.08 -0.42
CA GLY A 123 -7.36 11.69 -0.06
C GLY A 123 -8.48 11.31 -1.02
N THR A 124 -9.70 11.20 -0.50
CA THR A 124 -10.89 11.04 -1.33
C THR A 124 -12.07 11.82 -0.75
N TYR A 125 -12.91 12.34 -1.64
CA TYR A 125 -14.14 13.02 -1.28
C TYR A 125 -15.33 12.06 -1.30
N ILE A 126 -16.17 12.14 -0.26
CA ILE A 126 -17.48 11.48 -0.18
C ILE A 126 -18.56 12.56 -0.27
N LYS A 127 -19.42 12.48 -1.29
CA LYS A 127 -20.50 13.43 -1.47
C LYS A 127 -21.51 13.27 -0.34
N ILE A 128 -21.95 14.41 0.19
CA ILE A 128 -22.97 14.48 1.24
C ILE A 128 -24.09 15.41 0.80
N ASP A 129 -25.23 15.35 1.49
CA ASP A 129 -26.22 16.40 1.38
C ASP A 129 -25.71 17.70 2.03
N LYS A 130 -26.32 18.83 1.69
CA LYS A 130 -25.96 20.13 2.28
C LYS A 130 -26.00 20.03 3.81
N PRO A 131 -24.88 20.24 4.51
CA PRO A 131 -24.89 20.19 5.96
C PRO A 131 -25.62 21.42 6.53
N SER A 132 -26.21 21.24 7.72
CA SER A 132 -26.94 22.32 8.40
C SER A 132 -26.01 23.42 8.89
N ASP A 133 -24.84 23.01 9.40
CA ASP A 133 -23.84 23.89 9.99
C ASP A 133 -22.71 24.14 8.99
N ASP A 134 -22.38 25.41 8.78
CA ASP A 134 -21.28 25.88 7.92
C ASP A 134 -21.21 25.19 6.54
N PRO A 135 -22.26 25.25 5.71
CA PRO A 135 -22.33 24.52 4.45
C PRO A 135 -21.26 24.92 3.44
N ASP A 136 -20.83 26.18 3.44
CA ASP A 136 -19.89 26.71 2.46
C ASP A 136 -18.52 26.05 2.58
N SER A 137 -18.09 25.71 3.81
CA SER A 137 -16.86 24.95 4.06
C SER A 137 -16.87 23.55 3.46
N TYR A 138 -18.03 22.94 3.24
CA TYR A 138 -18.12 21.58 2.67
C TYR A 138 -18.13 21.56 1.15
N ILE A 139 -18.19 22.71 0.48
CA ILE A 139 -18.13 22.80 -0.98
C ILE A 139 -16.68 22.57 -1.42
N ASN A 140 -16.46 21.50 -2.18
CA ASN A 140 -15.14 21.25 -2.77
C ASN A 140 -14.92 22.06 -4.06
N ARG A 141 -13.73 21.96 -4.63
CA ARG A 141 -13.35 22.62 -5.90
C ARG A 141 -14.23 22.24 -7.09
N LYS A 142 -14.98 21.14 -7.00
CA LYS A 142 -15.91 20.65 -8.03
C LYS A 142 -17.35 21.15 -7.81
N GLY A 143 -17.58 22.01 -6.83
CA GLY A 143 -18.86 22.67 -6.58
C GLY A 143 -19.91 21.81 -5.89
N PHE A 144 -19.52 20.73 -5.19
CA PHE A 144 -20.48 19.91 -4.43
C PHE A 144 -20.07 19.73 -2.96
N TYR A 145 -21.07 19.53 -2.11
CA TYR A 145 -20.87 19.25 -0.68
C TYR A 145 -20.23 17.89 -0.48
N SER A 146 -19.10 17.85 0.22
CA SER A 146 -18.37 16.63 0.49
C SER A 146 -17.59 16.68 1.80
N ILE A 147 -17.32 15.50 2.33
CA ILE A 147 -16.33 15.31 3.39
C ILE A 147 -15.09 14.64 2.81
N GLN A 148 -13.94 14.96 3.39
CA GLN A 148 -12.66 14.38 3.04
C GLN A 148 -12.38 13.16 3.90
N VAL A 149 -11.85 12.12 3.25
CA VAL A 149 -11.42 10.87 3.83
C VAL A 149 -9.97 10.67 3.37
N GLN A 150 -9.05 10.62 4.32
CA GLN A 150 -7.66 10.24 4.07
C GLN A 150 -7.49 8.76 4.40
N LEU A 151 -6.90 8.00 3.49
CA LEU A 151 -6.68 6.57 3.64
C LEU A 151 -5.23 6.23 3.38
N LEU A 152 -4.70 5.30 4.18
CA LEU A 152 -3.42 4.64 3.94
C LEU A 152 -3.69 3.16 3.68
N CYS A 153 -3.21 2.62 2.57
CA CYS A 153 -3.27 1.19 2.30
C CYS A 153 -1.89 0.58 2.05
N ASP A 154 -1.76 -0.71 2.29
CA ASP A 154 -0.55 -1.47 1.95
C ASP A 154 -0.64 -2.13 0.56
N HIS A 155 0.37 -2.93 0.23
CA HIS A 155 0.44 -3.71 -1.03
C HIS A 155 -0.67 -4.75 -1.18
N GLN A 156 -1.34 -5.15 -0.10
CA GLN A 156 -2.46 -6.10 -0.11
C GLN A 156 -3.82 -5.40 -0.17
N LEU A 157 -3.83 -4.08 -0.45
CA LEU A 157 -5.03 -3.23 -0.42
C LEU A 157 -5.71 -3.17 0.96
N LYS A 158 -5.02 -3.58 2.03
CA LYS A 158 -5.52 -3.46 3.41
C LYS A 158 -5.38 -2.02 3.86
N ILE A 159 -6.48 -1.46 4.34
CA ILE A 159 -6.52 -0.14 4.94
C ILE A 159 -5.81 -0.21 6.29
N ARG A 160 -4.72 0.54 6.44
CA ARG A 160 -3.87 0.58 7.64
C ARG A 160 -4.17 1.78 8.52
N ASP A 161 -4.63 2.88 7.93
CA ASP A 161 -5.05 4.09 8.65
C ASP A 161 -6.19 4.78 7.89
N VAL A 162 -7.09 5.42 8.63
CA VAL A 162 -8.21 6.19 8.08
C VAL A 162 -8.48 7.42 8.95
N PHE A 163 -8.51 8.60 8.30
CA PHE A 163 -8.83 9.87 8.95
C PHE A 163 -9.96 10.58 8.20
N ILE A 164 -11.04 10.91 8.91
CA ILE A 164 -12.32 11.37 8.31
C ILE A 164 -12.85 12.55 9.11
N GLY A 165 -13.51 13.48 8.41
CA GLY A 165 -14.38 14.49 9.02
C GLY A 165 -14.06 15.92 8.61
N TYR A 166 -13.02 16.11 7.80
CA TYR A 166 -12.69 17.43 7.29
C TYR A 166 -13.65 17.85 6.19
N PRO A 167 -14.02 19.15 6.12
CA PRO A 167 -14.81 19.69 5.03
C PRO A 167 -14.10 19.54 3.69
N GLY A 168 -14.86 19.35 2.60
CA GLY A 168 -14.33 19.13 1.26
C GLY A 168 -13.55 20.29 0.63
N SER A 169 -13.58 21.48 1.25
CA SER A 169 -12.75 22.63 0.84
C SER A 169 -11.30 22.52 1.32
N VAL A 170 -11.00 21.67 2.30
CA VAL A 170 -9.67 21.56 2.90
C VAL A 170 -8.72 20.78 1.99
N HIS A 171 -7.46 21.23 1.91
CA HIS A 171 -6.42 20.58 1.10
C HIS A 171 -5.87 19.34 1.84
N ASP A 172 -5.43 18.33 1.07
CA ASP A 172 -4.91 17.07 1.62
C ASP A 172 -3.72 17.28 2.57
N SER A 173 -2.82 18.23 2.28
CA SER A 173 -1.72 18.63 3.17
C SER A 173 -2.20 19.06 4.56
N ARG A 174 -3.25 19.89 4.63
CA ARG A 174 -3.82 20.38 5.90
C ARG A 174 -4.50 19.27 6.68
N VAL A 175 -5.22 18.39 5.99
CA VAL A 175 -5.84 17.21 6.62
C VAL A 175 -4.78 16.27 7.17
N PHE A 176 -3.73 16.01 6.39
CA PHE A 176 -2.61 15.18 6.81
C PHE A 176 -1.92 15.71 8.06
N ARG A 177 -1.54 16.99 8.11
CA ARG A 177 -0.90 17.59 9.29
C ARG A 177 -1.75 17.49 10.56
N SER A 178 -3.06 17.53 10.38
CA SER A 178 -4.02 17.40 11.49
C SER A 178 -4.32 15.94 11.85
N SER A 179 -3.90 14.98 11.02
CA SER A 179 -4.13 13.56 11.26
C SER A 179 -3.19 13.05 12.38
N PRO A 180 -3.66 12.12 13.23
CA PRO A 180 -2.79 11.39 14.16
C PRO A 180 -1.68 10.60 13.46
N LEU A 181 -1.90 10.25 12.18
CA LEU A 181 -0.90 9.56 11.37
C LEU A 181 0.36 10.42 11.21
N CYS A 182 0.24 11.71 10.89
CA CYS A 182 1.39 12.61 10.71
C CYS A 182 2.31 12.64 11.94
N GLN A 183 1.74 12.60 13.15
CA GLN A 183 2.52 12.61 14.40
C GLN A 183 3.15 11.25 14.71
N SER A 184 2.46 10.15 14.35
CA SER A 184 2.92 8.78 14.63
C SER A 184 3.82 8.18 13.54
N LEU A 185 3.96 8.83 12.38
CA LEU A 185 4.76 8.32 11.26
C LEU A 185 6.23 8.02 11.62
N PRO A 186 6.98 8.89 12.33
CA PRO A 186 8.37 8.60 12.67
C PRO A 186 8.54 7.33 13.51
N GLU A 187 7.62 7.11 14.45
CA GLU A 187 7.61 5.93 15.32
C GLU A 187 7.19 4.67 14.55
N LYS A 188 6.15 4.77 13.72
CA LYS A 188 5.62 3.63 12.95
C LYS A 188 6.52 3.21 11.79
N CYS A 189 7.20 4.16 11.16
CA CYS A 189 7.95 3.90 9.93
C CYS A 189 9.43 3.61 10.16
N HIS A 190 10.03 4.09 11.26
CA HIS A 190 11.48 4.02 11.48
C HIS A 190 12.26 4.50 10.23
N ASP A 191 13.04 3.61 9.59
CA ASP A 191 13.84 3.88 8.39
C ASP A 191 13.07 3.72 7.06
N LEU A 192 11.78 3.35 7.13
CA LEU A 192 10.89 3.13 5.99
C LEU A 192 10.01 4.36 5.76
N TYR A 193 9.23 4.35 4.68
CA TYR A 193 8.38 5.49 4.32
C TYR A 193 7.07 5.07 3.65
N ILE A 194 6.09 5.97 3.66
CA ILE A 194 4.88 5.89 2.84
C ILE A 194 5.03 6.79 1.62
N LEU A 195 4.25 6.51 0.57
CA LEU A 195 4.18 7.34 -0.63
C LEU A 195 2.90 8.17 -0.63
N GLY A 196 2.98 9.42 -1.06
CA GLY A 196 1.83 10.31 -1.21
C GLY A 196 1.83 11.04 -2.54
N ASP A 197 0.74 11.77 -2.80
CA ASP A 197 0.60 12.62 -3.97
C ASP A 197 1.36 13.95 -3.85
N SER A 198 1.33 14.76 -4.92
CA SER A 198 1.98 16.07 -4.94
C SER A 198 1.34 17.11 -4.01
N GLY A 199 0.12 16.86 -3.55
CA GLY A 199 -0.60 17.68 -2.57
C GLY A 199 -0.18 17.41 -1.12
N TYR A 200 0.61 16.36 -0.86
CA TYR A 200 1.22 16.10 0.45
C TYR A 200 2.58 16.80 0.61
N PRO A 201 2.97 17.12 1.87
CA PRO A 201 4.33 17.61 2.14
C PRO A 201 5.37 16.50 1.95
N LEU A 202 6.56 16.87 1.48
CA LEU A 202 7.71 15.96 1.50
C LEU A 202 8.29 15.90 2.92
N LEU A 203 8.32 14.70 3.51
CA LEU A 203 8.86 14.44 4.85
C LEU A 203 9.78 13.20 4.83
N PRO A 204 10.57 12.94 5.91
CA PRO A 204 11.45 11.77 5.97
C PRO A 204 10.74 10.43 5.78
N ASN A 205 9.52 10.31 6.33
CA ASN A 205 8.71 9.09 6.26
C ASN A 205 7.52 9.21 5.27
N LEU A 206 7.44 10.29 4.48
CA LEU A 206 6.40 10.49 3.47
C LEU A 206 7.02 11.10 2.20
N LEU A 207 7.17 10.27 1.17
CA LEU A 207 7.79 10.67 -0.08
C LEU A 207 6.74 11.05 -1.13
N THR A 208 7.00 12.15 -1.84
CA THR A 208 6.12 12.72 -2.86
C THR A 208 6.86 12.90 -4.18
N PRO A 209 6.16 12.98 -5.33
CA PRO A 209 6.79 13.17 -6.63
C PRO A 209 7.56 14.49 -6.75
N PHE A 210 8.56 14.52 -7.61
CA PHE A 210 9.17 15.79 -8.05
C PHE A 210 8.15 16.58 -8.87
N LYS A 211 8.03 17.88 -8.57
CA LYS A 211 7.16 18.78 -9.35
C LYS A 211 7.75 18.99 -10.74
N ASP A 212 6.95 18.77 -11.77
CA ASP A 212 7.38 18.96 -13.15
C ASP A 212 7.26 20.44 -13.56
N ARG A 213 8.36 21.18 -13.43
CA ARG A 213 8.49 22.56 -13.92
C ARG A 213 9.16 22.61 -15.30
N GLY A 214 9.09 21.52 -16.07
CA GLY A 214 9.75 21.38 -17.38
C GLY A 214 11.25 21.10 -17.32
N GLN A 215 11.79 20.82 -16.13
CA GLN A 215 13.24 20.63 -15.90
C GLN A 215 13.56 19.30 -15.19
N LEU A 216 12.66 18.31 -15.23
CA LEU A 216 12.92 17.02 -14.60
C LEU A 216 14.05 16.27 -15.31
N THR A 217 15.04 15.84 -14.54
CA THR A 217 16.05 14.89 -15.03
C THR A 217 15.39 13.55 -15.34
N ARG A 218 15.98 12.76 -16.25
CA ARG A 218 15.51 11.39 -16.56
C ARG A 218 15.33 10.52 -15.31
N ALA A 219 16.21 10.68 -14.31
CA ALA A 219 16.13 9.94 -13.06
C ALA A 219 14.94 10.36 -12.19
N GLN A 220 14.66 11.66 -12.10
CA GLN A 220 13.49 12.19 -11.38
C GLN A 220 12.18 11.78 -12.09
N SER A 221 12.18 11.80 -13.42
CA SER A 221 11.06 11.30 -14.22
C SER A 221 10.81 9.81 -13.96
N ASN A 222 11.85 8.97 -13.98
CA ASN A 222 11.74 7.55 -13.64
C ASN A 222 11.22 7.32 -12.21
N TYR A 223 11.70 8.10 -11.24
CA TYR A 223 11.20 8.08 -9.87
C TYR A 223 9.69 8.40 -9.83
N ASN A 224 9.25 9.46 -10.50
CA ASN A 224 7.84 9.86 -10.55
C ASN A 224 6.99 8.75 -11.17
N VAL A 225 7.44 8.14 -12.26
CA VAL A 225 6.74 7.01 -12.91
C VAL A 225 6.58 5.84 -11.94
N LYS A 226 7.66 5.44 -11.24
CA LYS A 226 7.60 4.34 -10.26
C LYS A 226 6.71 4.70 -9.06
N LEU A 227 6.75 5.93 -8.57
CA LEU A 227 5.86 6.40 -7.50
C LEU A 227 4.39 6.34 -7.94
N SER A 228 4.07 6.86 -9.13
CA SER A 228 2.72 6.83 -9.70
C SER A 228 2.20 5.41 -9.88
N LYS A 229 3.06 4.46 -10.31
CA LYS A 229 2.68 3.03 -10.37
C LYS A 229 2.29 2.46 -9.02
N ASN A 230 2.96 2.86 -7.93
CA ASN A 230 2.59 2.41 -6.58
C ASN A 230 1.31 3.09 -6.09
N ARG A 231 1.07 4.35 -6.47
CA ARG A 231 -0.18 5.07 -6.16
C ARG A 231 -1.45 4.41 -6.71
N TYR A 232 -1.34 3.62 -7.77
CA TYR A 232 -2.45 2.80 -8.23
C TYR A 232 -3.07 1.96 -7.11
N LEU A 233 -2.28 1.46 -6.14
CA LEU A 233 -2.79 0.63 -5.05
C LEU A 233 -3.81 1.36 -4.18
N ILE A 234 -3.53 2.61 -3.80
CA ILE A 234 -4.46 3.37 -2.95
C ILE A 234 -5.68 3.83 -3.75
N GLU A 235 -5.50 4.20 -5.01
CA GLU A 235 -6.61 4.51 -5.93
C GLU A 235 -7.52 3.30 -6.11
N HIS A 236 -6.94 2.10 -6.30
CA HIS A 236 -7.66 0.85 -6.42
C HIS A 236 -8.39 0.49 -5.12
N CYS A 237 -7.71 0.58 -3.97
CA CYS A 237 -8.31 0.38 -2.64
C CYS A 237 -9.53 1.28 -2.42
N ILE A 238 -9.40 2.58 -2.72
CA ILE A 238 -10.49 3.56 -2.64
C ILE A 238 -11.63 3.21 -3.60
N GLY A 239 -11.29 2.82 -4.84
CA GLY A 239 -12.26 2.39 -5.85
C GLY A 239 -13.09 1.21 -5.37
N LEU A 240 -12.44 0.15 -4.89
CA LEU A 240 -13.09 -1.04 -4.33
C LEU A 240 -13.98 -0.68 -3.13
N LEU A 241 -13.47 0.11 -2.19
CA LEU A 241 -14.22 0.53 -1.01
C LEU A 241 -15.51 1.28 -1.41
N LYS A 242 -15.40 2.24 -2.34
CA LYS A 242 -16.54 3.03 -2.82
C LYS A 242 -17.54 2.19 -3.60
N GLN A 243 -17.07 1.29 -4.45
CA GLN A 243 -17.92 0.41 -5.25
C GLN A 243 -18.68 -0.59 -4.37
N LYS A 244 -17.98 -1.26 -3.45
CA LYS A 244 -18.54 -2.30 -2.58
C LYS A 244 -19.61 -1.76 -1.64
N PHE A 245 -19.35 -0.61 -1.00
CA PHE A 245 -20.24 -0.04 0.00
C PHE A 245 -21.07 1.15 -0.51
N ARG A 246 -21.03 1.42 -1.83
CA ARG A 246 -21.77 2.50 -2.50
C ARG A 246 -21.54 3.89 -1.87
N LEU A 247 -20.31 4.18 -1.44
CA LEU A 247 -19.93 5.43 -0.78
C LEU A 247 -19.75 6.62 -1.77
N PHE A 248 -20.54 6.68 -2.83
CA PHE A 248 -20.49 7.77 -3.80
C PHE A 248 -21.30 8.99 -3.34
N HIS A 249 -22.40 8.75 -2.61
CA HIS A 249 -23.24 9.79 -2.00
C HIS A 249 -23.92 9.22 -0.77
N VAL A 250 -23.65 9.82 0.40
CA VAL A 250 -24.27 9.44 1.67
C VAL A 250 -25.34 10.47 2.05
N LYS A 251 -26.58 10.00 2.24
CA LYS A 251 -27.77 10.84 2.57
C LYS A 251 -28.01 11.00 4.07
N LEU A 252 -26.96 10.88 4.87
CA LEU A 252 -27.03 11.11 6.32
C LEU A 252 -26.78 12.59 6.61
N ARG A 253 -27.53 13.15 7.56
CA ARG A 253 -27.39 14.57 7.93
C ARG A 253 -26.23 14.85 8.89
N SER A 254 -25.88 13.86 9.72
CA SER A 254 -24.82 14.02 10.72
C SER A 254 -23.47 13.59 10.16
N ILE A 255 -22.51 14.52 10.15
CA ILE A 255 -21.12 14.27 9.74
C ILE A 255 -20.49 13.17 10.61
N ILE A 256 -20.81 13.14 11.91
CA ILE A 256 -20.33 12.11 12.84
C ILE A 256 -20.85 10.73 12.42
N SER A 257 -22.14 10.63 12.07
CA SER A 257 -22.73 9.37 11.59
C SER A 257 -22.14 8.93 10.25
N ILE A 258 -21.88 9.87 9.34
CA ILE A 258 -21.20 9.58 8.07
C ILE A 258 -19.79 9.06 8.34
N ALA A 259 -19.03 9.69 9.24
CA ALA A 259 -17.70 9.26 9.60
C ALA A 259 -17.69 7.84 10.19
N HIS A 260 -18.62 7.52 11.10
CA HIS A 260 -18.75 6.17 11.65
C HIS A 260 -19.13 5.14 10.58
N LEU A 261 -20.02 5.47 9.65
CA LEU A 261 -20.35 4.62 8.51
C LEU A 261 -19.10 4.29 7.68
N ILE A 262 -18.32 5.31 7.32
CA ILE A 262 -17.10 5.12 6.51
C ILE A 262 -16.07 4.27 7.26
N ARG A 263 -15.87 4.50 8.56
CA ARG A 263 -14.99 3.66 9.39
C ARG A 263 -15.43 2.20 9.37
N ALA A 264 -16.72 1.94 9.55
CA ALA A 264 -17.28 0.59 9.49
C ALA A 264 -17.04 -0.06 8.11
N CYS A 265 -17.25 0.68 7.02
CA CYS A 265 -16.95 0.20 5.66
C CYS A 265 -15.46 -0.13 5.48
N CYS A 266 -14.54 0.65 6.06
CA CYS A 266 -13.11 0.36 5.99
C CYS A 266 -12.75 -0.95 6.72
N VAL A 267 -13.35 -1.20 7.89
CA VAL A 267 -13.17 -2.47 8.62
C VAL A 267 -13.72 -3.64 7.83
N LEU A 268 -14.93 -3.51 7.28
CA LEU A 268 -15.58 -4.54 6.46
C LEU A 268 -14.82 -4.80 5.16
N HIS A 269 -14.24 -3.76 4.54
CA HIS A 269 -13.35 -3.91 3.39
C HIS A 269 -12.18 -4.84 3.73
N ASN A 270 -11.47 -4.56 4.83
CA ASN A 270 -10.33 -5.37 5.25
C ASN A 270 -10.72 -6.83 5.55
N MET A 271 -11.87 -7.05 6.19
CA MET A 271 -12.38 -8.41 6.45
C MET A 271 -12.68 -9.14 5.15
N ALA A 272 -13.32 -8.44 4.20
CA ALA A 272 -13.77 -9.03 2.95
C ALA A 272 -12.70 -9.11 1.86
N LEU A 273 -11.45 -8.72 2.14
CA LEU A 273 -10.28 -9.06 1.30
C LEU A 273 -9.89 -10.54 1.42
N LEU A 274 -10.39 -11.22 2.45
CA LEU A 274 -10.19 -12.66 2.67
C LEU A 274 -11.30 -13.51 2.04
N ASP A 275 -12.35 -12.88 1.54
CA ASP A 275 -13.48 -13.55 0.88
C ASP A 275 -13.23 -13.65 -0.63
N ASP A 276 -13.60 -14.78 -1.24
CA ASP A 276 -13.52 -15.06 -2.69
C ASP A 276 -14.56 -14.26 -3.52
N PHE A 277 -14.70 -12.96 -3.26
CA PHE A 277 -15.51 -12.10 -4.12
C PHE A 277 -14.68 -11.67 -5.33
N HIS A 278 -14.86 -12.37 -6.45
CA HIS A 278 -14.32 -11.96 -7.73
C HIS A 278 -14.88 -10.59 -8.12
N TYR A 279 -14.02 -9.59 -8.19
CA TYR A 279 -14.31 -8.35 -8.89
C TYR A 279 -14.00 -8.58 -10.37
N GLU A 280 -14.90 -8.18 -11.26
CA GLU A 280 -14.57 -8.06 -12.68
C GLU A 280 -13.57 -6.90 -12.83
N GLU A 281 -12.28 -7.23 -12.80
CA GLU A 281 -11.22 -6.32 -13.21
C GLU A 281 -11.44 -6.02 -14.70
N ASN A 282 -12.01 -4.85 -15.00
CA ASN A 282 -12.03 -4.38 -16.37
C ASN A 282 -10.60 -3.94 -16.74
N GLU A 283 -9.81 -4.88 -17.25
CA GLU A 283 -8.44 -4.67 -17.78
C GLU A 283 -8.36 -3.49 -18.78
N ASN A 284 -9.47 -3.12 -19.40
CA ASN A 284 -9.56 -1.97 -20.30
C ASN A 284 -9.41 -0.59 -19.60
N GLN A 285 -9.37 -0.51 -18.27
CA GLN A 285 -9.01 0.72 -17.55
C GLN A 285 -7.49 0.88 -17.36
N ILE A 286 -6.69 -0.15 -17.64
CA ILE A 286 -5.22 -0.16 -17.51
C ILE A 286 -4.54 0.83 -18.50
N LYS A 287 -5.24 1.22 -19.59
CA LYS A 287 -4.77 2.19 -20.58
C LYS A 287 -5.18 3.65 -20.30
N ARG A 288 -5.46 4.03 -19.06
CA ARG A 288 -5.45 5.47 -18.74
C ARG A 288 -4.01 5.90 -18.60
N VAL A 289 -3.47 6.46 -19.68
CA VAL A 289 -2.36 7.42 -19.63
C VAL A 289 -2.60 8.30 -18.42
N PHE A 290 -1.72 8.19 -17.42
CA PHE A 290 -1.76 9.01 -16.21
C PHE A 290 -1.80 10.47 -16.69
N PRO A 291 -2.92 11.20 -16.57
CA PRO A 291 -2.83 12.63 -16.64
C PRO A 291 -1.97 12.96 -15.41
N VAL A 292 -0.76 13.48 -15.64
CA VAL A 292 -0.13 14.31 -14.64
C VAL A 292 -1.21 15.34 -14.32
N LEU A 293 -1.86 15.22 -13.17
CA LEU A 293 -2.74 16.26 -12.70
C LEU A 293 -1.81 17.45 -12.49
N ASN A 294 -1.79 18.33 -13.49
CA ASN A 294 -1.29 19.68 -13.34
C ASN A 294 -2.15 20.31 -12.25
N MET A 295 -1.72 20.14 -11.01
CA MET A 295 -2.14 20.98 -9.91
C MET A 295 -1.58 22.37 -10.23
N ASP A 296 -2.45 23.38 -10.21
CA ASP A 296 -2.09 24.79 -10.36
C ASP A 296 -0.74 25.08 -9.70
N GLU A 297 0.19 25.64 -10.47
CA GLU A 297 1.57 25.96 -10.08
C GLU A 297 1.68 27.02 -8.97
N ASN A 298 0.56 27.48 -8.41
CA ASN A 298 0.49 28.50 -7.37
C ASN A 298 -0.44 28.04 -6.25
N ASP A 299 0.01 27.10 -5.41
CA ASP A 299 -0.61 26.94 -4.08
C ASP A 299 -0.05 28.05 -3.19
N PRO A 300 -0.86 29.05 -2.79
CA PRO A 300 -0.40 30.13 -1.91
C PRO A 300 0.05 29.63 -0.53
N ASP A 301 -0.25 28.37 -0.18
CA ASP A 301 0.17 27.69 1.04
C ASP A 301 1.36 26.71 0.81
N GLU A 302 2.11 26.86 -0.30
CA GLU A 302 3.26 26.02 -0.63
C GLU A 302 4.41 26.19 0.38
N GLU A 303 4.52 25.24 1.30
CA GLU A 303 5.61 25.21 2.28
C GLU A 303 6.90 24.60 1.70
N PRO A 304 8.08 25.05 2.19
CA PRO A 304 9.36 24.51 1.78
C PRO A 304 9.47 23.01 2.12
N GLU A 305 10.04 22.25 1.19
CA GLU A 305 10.32 20.83 1.37
C GLU A 305 11.27 20.57 2.56
N ASP A 306 11.01 19.51 3.32
CA ASP A 306 11.88 19.10 4.43
C ASP A 306 13.26 18.66 3.94
N ARG A 307 14.33 19.15 4.58
CA ARG A 307 15.72 18.85 4.17
C ARG A 307 16.05 17.36 4.25
N ASN A 308 15.60 16.67 5.30
CA ASN A 308 15.84 15.23 5.46
C ASN A 308 14.99 14.43 4.46
N GLY A 309 13.75 14.85 4.21
CA GLY A 309 12.90 14.32 3.15
C GLY A 309 13.54 14.42 1.77
N ILE A 310 14.16 15.56 1.43
CA ILE A 310 14.92 15.74 0.19
C ILE A 310 16.08 14.75 0.10
N HIS A 311 16.85 14.60 1.18
CA HIS A 311 17.99 13.66 1.21
C HIS A 311 17.54 12.20 1.00
N ILE A 312 16.45 11.77 1.66
CA ILE A 312 15.91 10.42 1.50
C ILE A 312 15.37 10.22 0.08
N ARG A 313 14.57 11.15 -0.45
CA ARG A 313 14.05 11.09 -1.83
C ARG A 313 15.19 10.95 -2.84
N ASN A 314 16.24 11.77 -2.73
CA ASN A 314 17.39 11.72 -3.62
C ASN A 314 18.18 10.40 -3.49
N ARG A 315 18.28 9.83 -2.29
CA ARG A 315 18.86 8.50 -2.07
C ARG A 315 18.06 7.43 -2.82
N VAL A 316 16.73 7.47 -2.71
CA VAL A 316 15.83 6.55 -3.42
C VAL A 316 15.95 6.69 -4.94
N VAL A 317 16.02 7.93 -5.46
CA VAL A 317 16.28 8.17 -6.89
C VAL A 317 17.55 7.45 -7.36
N ASN A 318 18.62 7.48 -6.58
CA ASN A 318 19.87 6.81 -6.94
C ASN A 318 19.75 5.28 -6.93
N ILE A 319 18.99 4.71 -6.00
CA ILE A 319 18.71 3.26 -5.96
C ILE A 319 17.92 2.84 -7.19
N LEU A 320 16.91 3.62 -7.58
CA LEU A 320 16.01 3.32 -8.70
C LEU A 320 16.65 3.50 -10.09
N ARG A 321 17.89 4.00 -10.17
CA ARG A 321 18.69 4.12 -11.40
C ARG A 321 19.40 2.81 -11.80
N GLN A 322 19.66 1.93 -10.83
CA GLN A 322 20.28 0.63 -11.03
C GLN A 322 19.26 -0.36 -11.60
#